data_AF-A0A819WI39-F1
#
_entry.id   AF-A0A819WI39-F1
#
_cell.length_a   1.000
_cell.length_b   1.000
_cell.length_c   1.000
_cell.angle_alpha   90.00
_cell.angle_beta   90.00
_cell.angle_gamma   90.00
#
_symmetry.space_group_name_H-M   'P 1'
#
loop_
_entity.id
_entity.type
_entity.pdbx_description
1 polymer ?
#
loop_
_entity_poly.entity_id
_entity_poly.type
_entity_poly.pdbx_seq_one_letter_code
_entity_poly.pdbx_strand_id
1 'polypeptide(L)' 'METVQIVEWERAMRPLGSVQQAVVAKKAIVKPDQRYNQIMDIINKRNYNSDSYLKALNIHVNTEDMMKIRDKSYFIF' A
#
# COMPACT_ATOMS: atom_id res chain seq x y z
N MET A 1 -5.53 36.09 -12.98
CA MET A 1 -4.95 34.97 -12.21
C MET A 1 -3.89 34.34 -13.09
N GLU A 2 -2.64 34.35 -12.66
CA GLU A 2 -1.62 33.49 -13.29
C GLU A 2 -1.99 32.02 -13.04
N THR A 3 -1.83 31.18 -14.06
CA THR A 3 -2.14 29.75 -14.00
C THR A 3 -0.98 29.01 -13.34
N VAL A 4 -1.00 28.93 -12.01
CA VAL A 4 -0.08 28.07 -11.25
C VAL A 4 -0.70 26.69 -11.09
N GLN A 5 0.03 25.64 -11.46
CA GLN A 5 -0.36 24.25 -11.26
C GLN A 5 0.34 23.66 -10.03
N ILE A 6 -0.38 22.82 -9.29
CA ILE A 6 0.16 22.08 -8.15
C ILE A 6 0.97 20.90 -8.68
N VAL A 7 2.18 20.68 -8.13
CA VAL A 7 3.05 19.57 -8.50
C VAL A 7 2.45 18.25 -8.01
N GLU A 8 2.50 17.22 -8.85
CA GLU A 8 2.02 15.89 -8.45
C GLU A 8 2.88 15.28 -7.34
N TRP A 9 2.28 14.39 -6.55
CA TRP A 9 2.93 13.63 -5.47
C TRP A 9 3.37 14.41 -4.23
N GLU A 10 3.00 15.69 -4.12
CA GLU A 10 3.19 16.44 -2.87
C GLU A 10 2.25 15.92 -1.77
N ARG A 11 2.84 15.44 -0.68
CA ARG A 11 2.07 14.97 0.47
C ARG A 11 1.39 16.15 1.18
N ALA A 12 0.08 16.05 1.37
CA ALA A 12 -0.65 16.97 2.25
C ALA A 12 -0.19 16.81 3.71
N MET A 13 0.44 17.84 4.26
CA MET A 13 0.94 17.85 5.64
C MET A 13 -0.08 18.40 6.65
N ARG A 14 -1.08 19.15 6.18
CA ARG A 14 -2.12 19.69 7.04
C ARG A 14 -3.08 18.57 7.47
N PRO A 15 -3.58 18.59 8.72
CA PRO A 15 -4.61 17.65 9.15
C PRO A 15 -5.83 17.71 8.22
N LEU A 16 -6.40 16.54 7.95
CA LEU A 16 -7.65 16.45 7.20
C LEU A 16 -8.79 17.00 8.04
N GLY A 17 -9.69 17.78 7.42
CA GLY A 17 -10.95 18.17 8.05
C GLY A 17 -11.89 16.97 8.22
N SER A 18 -12.93 17.10 9.06
CA SER A 18 -13.87 16.01 9.38
C SER A 18 -14.49 15.34 8.14
N VAL A 19 -14.90 16.14 7.15
CA VAL A 19 -15.45 15.64 5.88
C VAL A 19 -14.40 14.85 5.09
N GLN A 20 -13.17 15.36 5.02
CA GLN A 20 -12.07 14.69 4.32
C GLN A 20 -11.68 13.39 5.02
N GLN A 21 -11.66 13.37 6.35
CA GLN A 21 -11.41 12.17 7.14
C GLN A 21 -12.46 11.09 6.86
N ALA A 22 -13.76 11.44 6.84
CA ALA A 22 -14.83 10.48 6.55
C ALA A 22 -14.69 9.87 5.14
N VAL A 23 -14.32 10.69 4.14
CA VAL A 23 -14.08 10.23 2.76
C VAL A 23 -12.88 9.27 2.71
N VAL A 24 -11.78 9.62 3.38
CA VAL A 24 -10.58 8.77 3.44
C VAL A 24 -10.88 7.48 4.18
N ALA A 25 -11.54 7.53 5.33
CA ALA A 25 -11.91 6.35 6.12
C ALA A 25 -12.78 5.38 5.30
N LYS A 26 -13.81 5.88 4.62
CA LYS A 26 -14.67 5.06 3.75
C LYS A 26 -13.90 4.37 2.62
N LYS A 27 -12.84 5.01 2.10
CA LYS A 27 -11.98 4.42 1.06
C LYS A 27 -10.91 3.47 1.63
N ALA A 28 -10.41 3.76 2.83
CA ALA A 28 -9.30 3.05 3.44
C ALA A 28 -9.75 1.78 4.16
N ILE A 29 -10.97 1.73 4.70
CA ILE A 29 -11.51 0.53 5.36
C ILE A 29 -11.86 -0.50 4.28
N VAL A 30 -11.15 -1.63 4.27
CA VAL A 30 -11.32 -2.71 3.29
C VAL A 30 -11.44 -4.03 4.05
N LYS A 31 -12.34 -4.91 3.61
CA LYS A 31 -12.51 -6.24 4.23
C LYS A 31 -11.22 -7.05 4.15
N PRO A 32 -10.93 -7.95 5.12
CA PRO A 32 -9.70 -8.74 5.13
C PRO A 32 -9.40 -9.46 3.81
N ASP A 33 -10.38 -10.16 3.23
CA ASP A 33 -10.20 -10.90 1.98
C ASP A 33 -9.88 -9.97 0.79
N GLN A 34 -10.54 -8.81 0.74
CA GLN A 34 -10.28 -7.80 -0.29
C GLN A 34 -8.90 -7.17 -0.11
N ARG A 35 -8.47 -6.93 1.13
CA ARG A 35 -7.14 -6.39 1.44
C ARG A 35 -6.05 -7.37 1.02
N TYR A 36 -6.25 -8.66 1.28
CA TYR A 36 -5.32 -9.70 0.86
C TYR A 36 -5.14 -9.71 -0.66
N ASN A 37 -6.23 -9.68 -1.43
CA ASN A 37 -6.16 -9.65 -2.89
C ASN A 37 -5.41 -8.40 -3.39
N GLN A 38 -5.68 -7.23 -2.81
CA GLN A 38 -4.97 -5.99 -3.16
C GLN A 38 -3.46 -6.07 -2.89
N ILE A 39 -3.06 -6.66 -1.76
CA ILE A 39 -1.65 -6.87 -1.43
C ILE A 39 -1.01 -7.83 -2.44
N MET A 40 -1.69 -8.93 -2.78
CA MET A 40 -1.19 -9.92 -3.73
C MET A 40 -1.00 -9.33 -5.13
N ASP A 41 -1.96 -8.53 -5.58
CA ASP A 41 -1.86 -7.82 -6.85
C ASP A 41 -0.65 -6.90 -6.90
N ILE A 42 -0.35 -6.18 -5.81
CA ILE A 42 0.82 -5.31 -5.73
C ILE A 42 2.11 -6.13 -5.77
N ILE A 43 2.21 -7.20 -4.99
CA ILE A 43 3.40 -8.05 -4.92
C ILE A 43 3.70 -8.64 -6.31
N ASN A 44 2.68 -9.21 -6.96
CA ASN A 44 2.82 -9.81 -8.30
C ASN A 44 3.23 -8.78 -9.34
N LYS A 45 2.63 -7.57 -9.32
CA LYS A 45 2.96 -6.49 -10.26
C LYS A 45 4.37 -5.95 -10.07
N ARG A 46 4.85 -5.88 -8.82
CA ARG A 46 6.17 -5.33 -8.49
C ARG A 46 7.30 -6.27 -8.83
N ASN A 47 7.08 -7.59 -8.78
CA ASN A 47 8.06 -8.62 -9.13
C ASN A 47 9.46 -8.30 -8.55
N TYR A 48 9.55 -8.10 -7.24
CA TYR A 48 10.73 -7.55 -6.56
C TYR A 48 12.03 -8.30 -6.89
N ASN A 49 11.96 -9.61 -7.08
CA ASN A 49 13.13 -10.42 -7.43
C ASN A 49 13.65 -10.17 -8.85
N SER A 50 12.96 -9.37 -9.66
CA SER A 50 13.45 -8.87 -10.95
C SER A 50 14.22 -7.55 -10.85
N ASP A 51 14.11 -6.83 -9.72
CA ASP A 51 14.76 -5.54 -9.49
C ASP A 51 16.29 -5.68 -9.51
N SER A 52 16.94 -4.85 -10.33
CA SER A 52 18.40 -4.89 -10.53
C SER A 52 19.19 -4.53 -9.27
N TYR A 53 18.68 -3.63 -8.44
CA TYR A 53 19.35 -3.23 -7.21
C TYR A 53 19.25 -4.33 -6.17
N LEU A 54 18.07 -4.93 -6.02
CA LEU A 54 17.88 -6.05 -5.09
C LEU A 54 18.75 -7.26 -5.50
N LYS A 55 18.82 -7.56 -6.80
CA LYS A 55 19.74 -8.59 -7.32
C LYS A 55 21.20 -8.26 -7.03
N ALA A 56 21.64 -7.03 -7.26
CA ALA A 56 23.01 -6.60 -7.02
C ALA A 56 23.41 -6.74 -5.54
N LEU A 57 22.45 -6.54 -4.63
CA LEU A 57 22.63 -6.72 -3.19
C LEU A 57 22.43 -8.18 -2.73
N ASN A 58 22.19 -9.12 -3.66
CA ASN A 58 21.84 -10.51 -3.38
C ASN A 58 20.65 -10.65 -2.40
N ILE A 59 19.69 -9.73 -2.50
CA ILE A 59 18.47 -9.73 -1.70
C ILE A 59 17.40 -10.48 -2.47
N HIS A 60 16.87 -11.54 -1.85
CA HIS A 60 15.70 -12.26 -2.34
C HIS A 60 14.50 -11.96 -1.46
N VAL A 61 13.42 -11.45 -2.04
CA VAL A 61 12.17 -11.18 -1.33
C VAL A 61 11.33 -12.44 -1.36
N ASN A 62 11.18 -13.10 -0.20
CA ASN A 62 10.25 -14.20 -0.04
C ASN A 62 8.82 -13.69 0.13
N THR A 63 8.05 -13.74 -0.95
CA THR A 63 6.66 -13.31 -0.95
C THR A 63 5.70 -14.35 -0.35
N GLU A 64 6.13 -15.61 -0.18
CA GLU A 64 5.30 -16.69 0.37
C GLU A 64 5.20 -16.63 1.90
N ASP A 65 6.28 -16.26 2.60
CA ASP A 65 6.27 -16.13 4.06
C ASP A 65 5.39 -14.97 4.54
N MET A 66 5.26 -13.91 3.73
CA MET A 66 4.33 -12.80 3.98
C MET A 66 2.85 -13.26 3.99
N MET A 67 2.57 -14.42 3.41
CA MET A 67 1.21 -14.97 3.21
C MET A 67 0.79 -15.94 4.33
N LYS A 68 1.74 -16.40 5.17
CA LYS A 68 1.47 -17.32 6.30
C LYS A 68 0.69 -16.69 7.45
N ILE A 69 0.40 -15.38 7.39
CA ILE A 69 -0.45 -14.68 8.37
C ILE A 69 -1.89 -15.23 8.37
N ARG A 70 -2.30 -15.97 7.32
CA ARG A 70 -3.62 -16.61 7.23
C ARG A 70 -3.96 -17.58 8.36
N ASP A 71 -2.95 -18.23 8.98
CA ASP A 71 -3.17 -19.27 9.99
C ASP A 71 -3.14 -18.77 11.45
N LYS A 72 -2.84 -17.49 11.67
CA LYS A 72 -2.97 -16.88 13.00
C LYS A 72 -3.94 -15.73 12.90
N SER A 73 -5.19 -16.02 13.28
CA SER A 73 -6.28 -15.08 13.46
C SER A 73 -5.87 -13.92 14.37
N TYR A 74 -5.24 -12.88 13.82
CA TYR A 74 -5.08 -11.60 14.48
C TYR A 74 -6.15 -10.66 13.94
N PHE A 75 -7.28 -10.62 14.64
CA PHE A 75 -8.19 -9.49 14.59
C PHE A 75 -7.44 -8.28 15.11
N ILE A 76 -7.14 -7.32 14.23
CA ILE A 76 -6.75 -5.98 14.64
C ILE A 76 -7.98 -5.11 14.40
N PHE A 77 -8.64 -4.74 15.50
CA PHE A 77 -9.74 -3.79 15.56
C PHE A 77 -9.24 -2.37 15.31
#